data_AF-A0A838TYP3-F1
#
_entry.id   AF-A0A838TYP3-F1
#
_cell.length_a   1.000
_cell.length_b   1.000
_cell.length_c   1.000
_cell.angle_alpha   90.00
_cell.angle_beta   90.00
_cell.angle_gamma   90.00
#
_symmetry.space_group_name_H-M   'P 1'
#
loop_
_entity.id
_entity.type
_entity.pdbx_description
1 polymer ?
#
loop_
_entity_poly.entity_id
_entity_poly.type
_entity_poly.pdbx_seq_one_letter_code
_entity_poly.pdbx_strand_id
1 'polypeptide(L)'
;MHIGVVRNLQRMADEAKRNGNPPLFLTRFSPVHVRWHGSSRIPGFLLFHWHAVEHVKDLGIDSMLGVNPYVVNDFRPGGDFADADWDDYMGSFGPSSTLDELAEYSFQLENWHNNSHMVIGNATGTDLMNPATNIFLREFWNLHFFINQRFENEMKSYAEANHPTINTAAAIVRHIENSHHRYVRSI
;
A
#
# COMPACT_ATOMS: atom_id res chain seq x y z
N MET A 1 8.70 -12.65 11.35
CA MET A 1 9.54 -11.62 10.70
C MET A 1 8.72 -10.47 10.07
N HIS A 2 7.49 -10.67 9.58
CA HIS A 2 6.53 -9.59 9.27
C HIS A 2 6.34 -8.60 10.44
N ILE A 3 6.15 -9.15 11.64
CA ILE A 3 6.15 -8.41 12.91
C ILE A 3 7.41 -7.54 13.09
N GLY A 4 8.56 -7.95 12.54
CA GLY A 4 9.82 -7.21 12.61
C GLY A 4 9.84 -5.96 11.75
N VAL A 5 9.28 -6.01 10.53
CA VAL A 5 9.15 -4.82 9.66
C VAL A 5 8.09 -3.88 10.19
N VAL A 6 6.92 -4.38 10.59
CA VAL A 6 5.88 -3.54 11.21
C VAL A 6 6.42 -2.85 12.48
N ARG A 7 7.15 -3.58 13.35
CA ARG A 7 7.83 -2.98 14.50
C ARG A 7 8.91 -1.97 14.10
N ASN A 8 9.63 -2.20 12.99
CA ASN A 8 10.61 -1.25 12.49
C ASN A 8 9.93 0.05 12.03
N LEU A 9 8.82 -0.04 11.29
CA LEU A 9 8.03 1.12 10.85
C LEU A 9 7.52 1.92 12.06
N GLN A 10 6.93 1.26 13.05
CA GLN A 10 6.49 1.91 14.29
C GLN A 10 7.66 2.61 15.00
N ARG A 11 8.82 1.95 15.13
CA ARG A 11 10.00 2.54 15.78
C ARG A 11 10.48 3.80 15.04
N MET A 12 10.44 3.80 13.71
CA MET A 12 10.80 4.95 12.89
C MET A 12 9.79 6.09 13.07
N ALA A 13 8.50 5.78 13.12
CA ALA A 13 7.46 6.78 13.39
C ALA A 13 7.61 7.39 14.79
N ASP A 14 7.89 6.57 15.81
CA ASP A 14 8.15 7.05 17.17
C ASP A 14 9.41 7.93 17.24
N GLU A 15 10.47 7.60 16.49
CA GLU A 15 11.68 8.42 16.37
C GLU A 15 11.35 9.78 15.72
N ALA A 16 10.60 9.80 14.63
CA ALA A 16 10.15 11.02 13.97
C ALA A 16 9.32 11.91 14.90
N LYS A 17 8.37 11.32 15.64
CA LYS A 17 7.55 12.01 16.65
C LYS A 17 8.39 12.59 17.78
N ARG A 18 9.29 11.79 18.37
CA ARG A 18 10.18 12.25 19.46
C ARG A 18 11.09 13.41 19.04
N ASN A 19 11.54 13.41 17.79
CA ASN A 19 12.40 14.45 17.26
C ASN A 19 11.65 15.66 16.69
N GLY A 20 10.31 15.65 16.68
CA GLY A 20 9.50 16.68 16.02
C GLY A 20 9.81 16.85 14.54
N ASN A 21 10.27 15.77 13.87
CA ASN A 21 10.75 15.79 12.49
C ASN A 21 10.05 14.68 11.68
N PRO A 22 8.81 14.90 11.20
CA PRO A 22 8.08 13.92 10.40
C PRO A 22 8.86 13.39 9.18
N PRO A 23 9.58 14.21 8.38
CA PRO A 23 10.39 13.72 7.26
C PRO A 23 11.46 12.68 7.63
N LEU A 24 11.91 12.65 8.90
CA LEU A 24 12.86 11.63 9.37
C LEU A 24 12.31 10.21 9.17
N PHE A 25 10.99 10.02 9.24
CA PHE A 25 10.36 8.74 8.95
C PHE A 25 10.69 8.25 7.54
N LEU A 26 10.54 9.09 6.51
CA LEU A 26 10.85 8.73 5.12
C LEU A 26 12.34 8.39 4.95
N THR A 27 13.23 9.19 5.56
CA THR A 27 14.67 8.92 5.55
C THR A 27 15.02 7.55 6.14
N ARG A 28 14.34 7.14 7.21
CA ARG A 28 14.53 5.82 7.82
C ARG A 28 13.82 4.71 7.05
N PHE A 29 12.71 5.01 6.40
CA PHE A 29 11.89 4.07 5.65
C PHE A 29 12.54 3.66 4.32
N SER A 30 13.17 4.59 3.59
CA SER A 30 13.83 4.34 2.29
C SER A 30 14.67 3.04 2.26
N PRO A 31 15.65 2.79 3.15
CA PRO A 31 16.42 1.55 3.10
C PRO A 31 15.60 0.29 3.37
N VAL A 32 14.53 0.37 4.16
CA VAL A 32 13.60 -0.75 4.38
C VAL A 32 12.75 -1.00 3.14
N HIS A 33 12.27 0.05 2.50
CA HIS A 33 11.51 0.01 1.25
C HIS A 33 12.33 -0.63 0.12
N VAL A 34 13.58 -0.19 -0.07
CA VAL A 34 14.53 -0.79 -1.03
C VAL A 34 14.73 -2.29 -0.75
N ARG A 35 14.94 -2.67 0.51
CA ARG A 35 15.10 -4.08 0.88
C ARG A 35 13.82 -4.88 0.65
N TRP A 36 12.66 -4.26 0.87
CA TRP A 36 11.36 -4.90 0.69
C TRP A 36 11.11 -5.24 -0.79
N HIS A 37 11.46 -4.36 -1.73
CA HIS A 37 11.39 -4.61 -3.18
C HIS A 37 12.25 -5.80 -3.66
N GLY A 38 13.28 -6.18 -2.90
CA GLY A 38 14.11 -7.34 -3.21
C GLY A 38 13.51 -8.70 -2.80
N SER A 39 12.22 -8.78 -2.46
CA SER A 39 11.60 -10.00 -1.91
C SER A 39 10.10 -10.08 -2.23
N SER A 40 9.66 -11.06 -3.03
CA SER A 40 8.25 -11.29 -3.43
C SER A 40 7.33 -11.68 -2.26
N ARG A 41 6.11 -11.09 -2.12
CA ARG A 41 5.23 -11.32 -0.94
C ARG A 41 3.74 -11.08 -1.18
N ILE A 42 2.91 -12.07 -0.86
CA ILE A 42 1.44 -11.93 -0.94
C ILE A 42 0.77 -12.70 0.18
N PRO A 43 -0.22 -12.10 0.89
CA PRO A 43 -0.65 -10.69 1.02
C PRO A 43 0.32 -9.72 1.73
N GLY A 44 1.59 -10.12 1.96
CA GLY A 44 2.60 -9.25 2.57
C GLY A 44 2.85 -7.93 1.80
N PHE A 45 2.46 -7.84 0.53
CA PHE A 45 2.47 -6.61 -0.27
C PHE A 45 1.52 -5.56 0.31
N LEU A 46 0.20 -5.80 0.32
CA LEU A 46 -0.77 -4.78 0.72
C LEU A 46 -0.72 -4.46 2.22
N LEU A 47 -0.41 -5.44 3.07
CA LEU A 47 -0.24 -5.20 4.51
C LEU A 47 0.94 -4.26 4.80
N PHE A 48 2.05 -4.41 4.08
CA PHE A 48 3.19 -3.51 4.21
C PHE A 48 2.84 -2.07 3.81
N HIS A 49 2.13 -1.91 2.69
CA HIS A 49 1.67 -0.60 2.22
C HIS A 49 0.71 0.05 3.20
N TRP A 50 -0.20 -0.73 3.78
CA TRP A 50 -1.13 -0.25 4.80
C TRP A 50 -0.39 0.37 6.00
N HIS A 51 0.56 -0.36 6.59
CA HIS A 51 1.34 0.17 7.71
C HIS A 51 2.15 1.42 7.34
N ALA A 52 2.72 1.47 6.14
CA ALA A 52 3.46 2.64 5.67
C ALA A 52 2.55 3.87 5.51
N VAL A 53 1.38 3.70 4.89
CA VAL A 53 0.38 4.75 4.67
C VAL A 53 -0.17 5.27 6.00
N GLU A 54 -0.50 4.39 6.95
CA GLU A 54 -1.00 4.81 8.26
C GLU A 54 0.04 5.64 9.03
N HIS A 55 1.32 5.28 8.99
CA HIS A 55 2.37 6.10 9.60
C HIS A 55 2.57 7.44 8.91
N VAL A 56 2.44 7.50 7.57
CA VAL A 56 2.50 8.76 6.82
C VAL A 56 1.36 9.70 7.20
N LYS A 57 0.12 9.18 7.31
CA LYS A 57 -1.05 9.94 7.80
C LYS A 57 -0.85 10.42 9.23
N ASP A 58 -0.46 9.53 10.13
CA ASP A 58 -0.25 9.82 11.56
C ASP A 58 0.80 10.91 11.81
N LEU A 59 1.77 11.03 10.90
CA LEU A 59 2.85 12.00 10.96
C LEU A 59 2.55 13.29 10.19
N GLY A 60 1.42 13.38 9.48
CA GLY A 60 1.04 14.51 8.63
C GLY A 60 1.94 14.70 7.40
N ILE A 61 2.68 13.67 7.00
CA ILE A 61 3.62 13.71 5.87
C ILE A 61 2.86 13.83 4.54
N ASP A 62 1.68 13.21 4.45
CA ASP A 62 0.76 13.34 3.32
C ASP A 62 0.38 14.79 3.05
N SER A 63 0.05 15.54 4.10
CA SER A 63 -0.26 16.97 4.00
C SER A 63 0.97 17.79 3.60
N MET A 64 2.16 17.45 4.12
CA MET A 64 3.41 18.11 3.75
C MET A 64 3.79 17.91 2.28
N LEU A 65 3.53 16.72 1.74
CA LEU A 65 3.79 16.37 0.34
C LEU A 65 2.67 16.81 -0.62
N GLY A 66 1.54 17.32 -0.09
CA GLY A 66 0.38 17.70 -0.89
C GLY A 66 -0.25 16.51 -1.59
N VAL A 67 -0.35 15.37 -0.91
CA VAL A 67 -0.94 14.14 -1.46
C VAL A 67 -2.40 14.37 -1.80
N ASN A 68 -2.77 14.05 -3.03
CA ASN A 68 -4.13 13.98 -3.52
C ASN A 68 -4.31 12.62 -4.20
N PRO A 69 -4.86 11.61 -3.50
CA PRO A 69 -4.90 10.25 -4.01
C PRO A 69 -5.58 10.17 -5.38
N TYR A 70 -5.03 9.34 -6.26
CA TYR A 70 -5.65 9.09 -7.55
C TYR A 70 -7.02 8.42 -7.38
N VAL A 71 -7.82 8.46 -8.44
CA VAL A 71 -9.12 7.80 -8.54
C VAL A 71 -9.15 6.87 -9.74
N VAL A 72 -10.10 5.93 -9.76
CA VAL A 72 -10.24 4.95 -10.86
C VAL A 72 -10.32 5.62 -12.23
N ASN A 73 -10.96 6.79 -12.32
CA ASN A 73 -11.09 7.52 -13.59
C ASN A 73 -9.75 8.01 -14.16
N ASP A 74 -8.72 8.21 -13.32
CA ASP A 74 -7.39 8.58 -13.79
C ASP A 74 -6.75 7.43 -14.60
N PHE A 75 -7.16 6.19 -14.31
CA PHE A 75 -6.67 4.95 -14.91
C PHE A 75 -7.69 4.30 -15.85
N ARG A 76 -8.66 5.05 -16.39
CA ARG A 76 -9.62 4.52 -17.37
C ARG A 76 -9.31 5.05 -18.76
N PRO A 77 -9.89 4.46 -19.82
CA PRO A 77 -9.78 5.03 -21.16
C PRO A 77 -10.20 6.51 -21.17
N GLY A 78 -9.27 7.38 -21.59
CA GLY A 78 -9.44 8.84 -21.59
C GLY A 78 -9.00 9.56 -20.31
N GLY A 79 -8.52 8.85 -19.29
CA GLY A 79 -7.86 9.41 -18.11
C GLY A 79 -6.36 9.66 -18.32
N ASP A 80 -5.73 10.34 -17.36
CA ASP A 80 -4.32 10.77 -17.41
C ASP A 80 -3.32 9.59 -17.48
N PHE A 81 -3.72 8.41 -17.01
CA PHE A 81 -2.91 7.20 -16.92
C PHE A 81 -3.59 5.99 -17.56
N ALA A 82 -4.32 6.21 -18.66
CA ALA A 82 -5.10 5.18 -19.36
C ALA A 82 -4.28 3.92 -19.77
N ASP A 83 -2.96 4.05 -19.96
CA ASP A 83 -2.07 2.91 -20.26
C ASP A 83 -1.90 1.93 -19.08
N ALA A 84 -2.38 2.30 -17.89
CA ALA A 84 -2.48 1.43 -16.72
C ALA A 84 -3.96 1.15 -16.39
N ASP A 85 -4.73 0.71 -17.39
CA ASP A 85 -6.19 0.54 -17.29
C ASP A 85 -6.58 -0.28 -16.05
N TRP A 86 -7.29 0.35 -15.11
CA TRP A 86 -7.74 -0.31 -13.88
C TRP A 86 -8.73 -1.44 -14.16
N ASP A 87 -9.66 -1.24 -15.10
CA ASP A 87 -10.73 -2.21 -15.33
C ASP A 87 -10.19 -3.47 -16.04
N ASP A 88 -9.15 -3.35 -16.87
CA ASP A 88 -8.48 -4.49 -17.50
C ASP A 88 -7.80 -5.42 -16.48
N TYR A 89 -7.23 -4.88 -15.41
CA TYR A 89 -6.54 -5.65 -14.37
C TYR A 89 -7.48 -6.09 -13.24
N MET A 90 -8.33 -5.18 -12.78
CA MET A 90 -9.06 -5.32 -11.52
C MET A 90 -10.58 -5.44 -11.73
N GLY A 91 -11.10 -5.18 -12.93
CA GLY A 91 -12.55 -5.13 -13.19
C GLY A 91 -13.27 -6.48 -13.09
N SER A 92 -12.52 -7.59 -13.15
CA SER A 92 -13.07 -8.95 -12.99
C SER A 92 -13.12 -9.42 -11.53
N PHE A 93 -12.51 -8.68 -10.60
CA PHE A 93 -12.50 -9.04 -9.18
C PHE A 93 -13.83 -8.70 -8.52
N GLY A 94 -14.51 -9.72 -8.02
CA GLY A 94 -15.61 -9.56 -7.07
C GLY A 94 -15.09 -9.31 -5.65
N PRO A 95 -15.97 -8.92 -4.71
CA PRO A 95 -15.60 -8.72 -3.32
C PRO A 95 -15.01 -10.00 -2.71
N SER A 96 -13.82 -9.89 -2.11
CA SER A 96 -13.14 -11.02 -1.48
C SER A 96 -13.98 -11.60 -0.34
N SER A 97 -14.27 -12.91 -0.40
CA SER A 97 -15.01 -13.65 0.63
C SER A 97 -14.12 -14.67 1.35
N THR A 98 -12.91 -14.93 0.86
CA THR A 98 -11.93 -15.83 1.48
C THR A 98 -10.54 -15.19 1.49
N LEU A 99 -9.61 -15.77 2.24
CA LEU A 99 -8.21 -15.31 2.23
C LEU A 99 -7.48 -15.62 0.94
N ASP A 100 -7.84 -16.71 0.26
CA ASP A 100 -7.25 -17.05 -1.04
C ASP A 100 -7.66 -16.01 -2.08
N GLU A 101 -8.92 -15.57 -2.06
CA GLU A 101 -9.40 -14.46 -2.90
C GLU A 101 -8.73 -13.14 -2.53
N LEU A 102 -8.58 -12.82 -1.24
CA LEU A 102 -7.86 -11.61 -0.80
C LEU A 102 -6.37 -11.65 -1.18
N ALA A 103 -5.76 -12.84 -1.16
CA ALA A 103 -4.38 -13.03 -1.60
C ALA A 103 -4.27 -12.87 -3.12
N GLU A 104 -5.19 -13.44 -3.90
CA GLU A 104 -5.22 -13.27 -5.37
C GLU A 104 -5.46 -11.81 -5.75
N TYR A 105 -6.38 -11.12 -5.06
CA TYR A 105 -6.58 -9.68 -5.22
C TYR A 105 -5.29 -8.91 -4.93
N SER A 106 -4.60 -9.23 -3.83
CA SER A 106 -3.32 -8.62 -3.49
C SER A 106 -2.24 -8.88 -4.54
N PHE A 107 -2.25 -10.04 -5.19
CA PHE A 107 -1.32 -10.37 -6.26
C PHE A 107 -1.57 -9.50 -7.48
N GLN A 108 -2.82 -9.45 -7.96
CA GLN A 108 -3.14 -8.69 -9.15
C GLN A 108 -2.98 -7.19 -8.93
N LEU A 109 -3.30 -6.70 -7.72
CA LEU A 109 -3.07 -5.30 -7.38
C LEU A 109 -1.58 -4.97 -7.36
N GLU A 110 -0.69 -5.87 -6.92
CA GLU A 110 0.77 -5.70 -7.02
C GLU A 110 1.24 -5.63 -8.49
N ASN A 111 0.72 -6.52 -9.35
CA ASN A 111 1.05 -6.53 -10.77
C ASN A 111 0.62 -5.23 -11.47
N TRP A 112 -0.62 -4.80 -11.24
CA TRP A 112 -1.14 -3.53 -11.75
C TRP A 112 -0.33 -2.35 -11.21
N HIS A 113 -0.09 -2.30 -9.90
CA HIS A 113 0.67 -1.25 -9.22
C HIS A 113 2.06 -1.03 -9.83
N ASN A 114 2.78 -2.12 -10.11
CA ASN A 114 4.12 -2.05 -10.71
C ASN A 114 4.08 -1.45 -12.12
N ASN A 115 3.05 -1.76 -12.91
CA ASN A 115 2.83 -1.11 -14.20
C ASN A 115 2.46 0.37 -14.04
N SER A 116 1.59 0.69 -13.08
CA SER A 116 1.14 2.07 -12.82
C SER A 116 2.29 3.01 -12.45
N HIS A 117 3.30 2.54 -11.71
CA HIS A 117 4.51 3.32 -11.45
C HIS A 117 5.20 3.80 -12.74
N MET A 118 5.34 2.92 -13.73
CA MET A 118 5.95 3.27 -15.01
C MET A 118 5.07 4.27 -15.78
N VAL A 119 3.76 4.03 -15.86
CA VAL A 119 2.81 4.88 -16.60
C VAL A 119 2.75 6.29 -15.99
N ILE A 120 2.58 6.40 -14.67
CA ILE A 120 2.56 7.68 -13.98
C ILE A 120 3.91 8.39 -14.11
N GLY A 121 5.02 7.67 -13.97
CA GLY A 121 6.36 8.24 -14.09
C GLY A 121 6.60 8.86 -15.48
N ASN A 122 6.19 8.16 -16.54
CA ASN A 122 6.25 8.66 -17.91
C ASN A 122 5.36 9.91 -18.12
N ALA A 123 4.12 9.88 -17.61
CA ALA A 123 3.16 10.97 -17.78
C ALA A 123 3.55 12.24 -17.01
N THR A 124 4.15 12.09 -15.82
CA THR A 124 4.49 13.20 -14.91
C THR A 124 5.94 13.65 -15.00
N GLY A 125 6.80 12.89 -15.69
CA GLY A 125 8.24 13.15 -15.76
C GLY A 125 8.98 12.88 -14.44
N THR A 126 8.43 12.01 -13.58
CA THR A 126 9.02 11.66 -12.28
C THR A 126 9.55 10.23 -12.27
N ASP A 127 10.71 10.01 -11.65
CA ASP A 127 11.28 8.65 -11.52
C ASP A 127 10.62 7.90 -10.35
N LEU A 128 9.51 7.24 -10.65
CA LEU A 128 8.79 6.39 -9.71
C LEU A 128 9.34 4.96 -9.62
N MET A 129 10.25 4.58 -10.53
CA MET A 129 10.79 3.22 -10.62
C MET A 129 11.95 2.98 -9.65
N ASN A 130 12.56 4.05 -9.12
CA ASN A 130 13.65 3.95 -8.16
C ASN A 130 13.14 3.86 -6.70
N PRO A 131 13.18 2.68 -6.05
CA PRO A 131 12.65 2.50 -4.69
C PRO A 131 13.44 3.26 -3.61
N ALA A 132 14.65 3.73 -3.90
CA ALA A 132 15.42 4.52 -2.94
C ALA A 132 14.90 5.97 -2.82
N THR A 133 14.29 6.49 -3.89
CA THR A 133 13.93 7.91 -4.00
C THR A 133 12.44 8.15 -4.23
N ASN A 134 11.69 7.17 -4.75
CA ASN A 134 10.28 7.36 -5.10
C ASN A 134 9.40 7.73 -3.89
N ILE A 135 9.70 7.23 -2.69
CA ILE A 135 8.97 7.54 -1.46
C ILE A 135 9.00 9.01 -1.04
N PHE A 136 9.84 9.85 -1.67
CA PHE A 136 9.89 11.29 -1.42
C PHE A 136 9.06 12.09 -2.42
N LEU A 137 8.46 11.43 -3.40
CA LEU A 137 7.67 12.03 -4.47
C LEU A 137 6.19 11.99 -4.12
N ARG A 138 5.45 13.06 -4.45
CA ARG A 138 4.01 13.14 -4.21
C ARG A 138 3.26 12.08 -5.01
N GLU A 139 3.65 11.88 -6.26
CA GLU A 139 3.01 10.97 -7.22
C GLU A 139 3.08 9.50 -6.73
N PHE A 140 4.16 9.15 -6.01
CA PHE A 140 4.27 7.86 -5.32
C PHE A 140 3.16 7.70 -4.28
N TRP A 141 2.98 8.70 -3.41
CA TRP A 141 1.97 8.64 -2.36
C TRP A 141 0.54 8.76 -2.89
N ASN A 142 0.30 9.50 -3.99
CA ASN A 142 -1.01 9.52 -4.64
C ASN A 142 -1.44 8.10 -5.07
N LEU A 143 -0.52 7.32 -5.64
CA LEU A 143 -0.75 5.92 -6.00
C LEU A 143 -0.92 5.04 -4.75
N HIS A 144 -0.06 5.21 -3.75
CA HIS A 144 -0.06 4.36 -2.54
C HIS A 144 -1.32 4.55 -1.69
N PHE A 145 -1.84 5.78 -1.60
CA PHE A 145 -3.11 6.05 -0.94
C PHE A 145 -4.29 5.49 -1.74
N PHE A 146 -4.23 5.55 -3.07
CA PHE A 146 -5.24 4.92 -3.93
C PHE A 146 -5.31 3.40 -3.68
N ILE A 147 -4.19 2.68 -3.80
CA ILE A 147 -4.19 1.22 -3.58
C ILE A 147 -4.54 0.85 -2.14
N ASN A 148 -4.16 1.68 -1.14
CA ASN A 148 -4.53 1.45 0.25
C ASN A 148 -6.04 1.51 0.45
N GLN A 149 -6.71 2.51 -0.15
CA GLN A 149 -8.17 2.60 -0.11
C GLN A 149 -8.84 1.37 -0.74
N ARG A 150 -8.31 0.91 -1.89
CA ARG A 150 -8.83 -0.28 -2.57
C ARG A 150 -8.64 -1.53 -1.69
N PHE A 151 -7.48 -1.68 -1.06
CA PHE A 151 -7.21 -2.78 -0.14
C PHE A 151 -8.11 -2.76 1.10
N GLU A 152 -8.33 -1.60 1.71
CA GLU A 152 -9.23 -1.48 2.86
C GLU A 152 -10.67 -1.90 2.53
N ASN A 153 -11.14 -1.59 1.33
CA ASN A 153 -12.45 -2.05 0.85
C ASN A 153 -12.51 -3.58 0.69
N GLU A 154 -11.45 -4.20 0.17
CA GLU A 154 -11.40 -5.67 0.03
C GLU A 154 -11.24 -6.39 1.37
N MET A 155 -10.41 -5.87 2.27
CA MET A 155 -10.32 -6.37 3.64
C MET A 155 -11.67 -6.32 4.35
N LYS A 156 -12.44 -5.24 4.14
CA LYS A 156 -13.78 -5.09 4.69
C LYS A 156 -14.72 -6.15 4.12
N SER A 157 -14.70 -6.40 2.82
CA SER A 157 -15.50 -7.47 2.19
C SER A 157 -15.19 -8.84 2.79
N TYR A 158 -13.90 -9.16 2.95
CA TYR A 158 -13.46 -10.39 3.60
C TYR A 158 -13.97 -10.51 5.04
N ALA A 159 -13.88 -9.42 5.80
CA ALA A 159 -14.32 -9.39 7.19
C ALA A 159 -15.84 -9.50 7.31
N GLU A 160 -16.62 -8.86 6.45
CA GLU A 160 -18.08 -8.98 6.43
C GLU A 160 -18.52 -10.43 6.16
N ALA A 161 -17.80 -11.15 5.30
CA ALA A 161 -18.11 -12.54 4.98
C ALA A 161 -17.76 -13.54 6.11
N ASN A 162 -16.65 -13.34 6.84
CA ASN A 162 -16.11 -14.36 7.77
C ASN A 162 -16.06 -13.92 9.25
N HIS A 163 -15.96 -12.61 9.49
CA HIS A 163 -15.69 -12.03 10.79
C HIS A 163 -16.50 -10.73 11.00
N PRO A 164 -17.84 -10.76 10.92
CA PRO A 164 -18.67 -9.56 10.88
C PRO A 164 -18.58 -8.69 12.16
N THR A 165 -17.99 -9.23 13.23
CA THR A 165 -17.70 -8.50 14.47
C THR A 165 -16.43 -7.65 14.39
N ILE A 166 -15.59 -7.84 13.37
CA ILE A 166 -14.36 -7.07 13.11
C ILE A 166 -14.66 -6.04 12.03
N ASN A 167 -14.80 -4.77 12.41
CA ASN A 167 -15.35 -3.72 11.53
C ASN A 167 -14.43 -2.50 11.31
N THR A 168 -13.16 -2.57 11.73
CA THR A 168 -12.17 -1.52 11.49
C THR A 168 -10.98 -2.08 10.71
N ALA A 169 -10.42 -1.31 9.78
CA ALA A 169 -9.27 -1.75 8.97
C ALA A 169 -8.12 -2.26 9.84
N ALA A 170 -7.75 -1.52 10.90
CA ALA A 170 -6.71 -1.93 11.83
C ALA A 170 -7.01 -3.26 12.56
N ALA A 171 -8.28 -3.53 12.90
CA ALA A 171 -8.64 -4.81 13.52
C ALA A 171 -8.62 -5.97 12.52
N ILE A 172 -8.99 -5.73 11.26
CA ILE A 172 -8.92 -6.73 10.19
C ILE A 172 -7.46 -7.06 9.86
N VAL A 173 -6.59 -6.04 9.71
CA VAL A 173 -5.15 -6.20 9.53
C VAL A 173 -4.55 -7.05 10.66
N ARG A 174 -4.80 -6.68 11.93
CA ARG A 174 -4.32 -7.46 13.08
C ARG A 174 -4.85 -8.89 13.07
N HIS A 175 -6.09 -9.09 12.65
CA HIS A 175 -6.65 -10.43 12.50
C HIS A 175 -5.83 -11.21 11.47
N ILE A 176 -5.71 -10.73 10.23
CA ILE A 176 -4.95 -11.39 9.15
C ILE A 176 -3.51 -11.69 9.58
N GLU A 177 -2.83 -10.75 10.23
CA GLU A 177 -1.45 -10.93 10.71
C GLU A 177 -1.31 -12.02 11.78
N ASN A 178 -2.30 -12.18 12.66
CA ASN A 178 -2.26 -13.10 13.79
C ASN A 178 -2.77 -14.50 13.45
N SER A 179 -3.78 -14.63 12.58
CA SER A 179 -4.41 -15.91 12.26
C SER A 179 -3.87 -16.55 10.97
N HIS A 180 -3.20 -15.78 10.09
CA HIS A 180 -2.95 -16.22 8.71
C HIS A 180 -1.48 -16.08 8.28
N HIS A 181 -0.55 -16.54 9.12
CA HIS A 181 0.90 -16.44 8.90
C HIS A 181 1.42 -17.04 7.56
N ARG A 182 0.74 -18.03 6.98
CA ARG A 182 1.14 -18.60 5.67
C ARG A 182 0.98 -17.62 4.51
N TYR A 183 0.04 -16.70 4.64
CA TYR A 183 -0.29 -15.64 3.70
C TYR A 183 0.55 -14.38 4.01
N VAL A 184 0.83 -14.15 5.28
CA VAL A 184 1.72 -13.07 5.69
C VAL A 184 3.17 -13.55 5.62
N ARG A 185 3.70 -13.80 4.41
CA ARG A 185 5.08 -14.26 4.23
C ARG A 185 6.06 -13.30 4.91
N SER A 186 6.90 -13.87 5.76
CA SER A 186 7.93 -13.17 6.53
C SER A 186 8.89 -12.41 5.62
N ILE A 187 9.05 -11.12 5.91
CA ILE A 187 10.12 -10.26 5.39
C ILE A 187 11.45 -10.58 6.05
#